data_AF-A0A9D2ZV19-F1
#
_entry.id   AF-A0A9D2ZV19-F1
#
_cell.length_a   1.000
_cell.length_b   1.000
_cell.length_c   1.000
_cell.angle_alpha   90.00
_cell.angle_beta   90.00
_cell.angle_gamma   90.00
#
_symmetry.space_group_name_H-M   'P 1'
#
loop_
_entity.id
_entity.type
_entity.pdbx_description
1 polymer ?
#
loop_
_entity_poly.entity_id
_entity_poly.type
_entity_poly.pdbx_seq_one_letter_code
_entity_poly.pdbx_strand_id
1 'polypeptide(L)'
;MIGSKSLGQWSKLVGLGLGGLIVVAGILILAARGVTTLPGVPEFLERYPGEYHIPDFVDPGFPGWVRWTHFLNIFFMVLIIRSGLQVRHQQKPPAFYTPKNGGKKISINLWLHTSLDLLWLANGVVFVVLLFVSGHWARIVPTSWEVFPNALSAALQYATMEWPMEDAWVNYNALQQLMYFIVVFIAAPLAAITGVRMSEWWPKDASTLNKIYPAPLARAIHFPTMLFFVFFILVHVFLVFTTGLRQNLGYMFAGTDVVGWAGLIWFLIAMVVVVAGWFAARPLLLAPIANLFGRVSSR
;
A
#
# COMPACT_ATOMS: atom_id res chain seq x y z
N MET A 1 0.79 32.20 7.05
CA MET A 1 2.19 32.38 7.51
C MET A 1 2.64 31.08 8.14
N ILE A 2 3.51 30.32 7.46
CA ILE A 2 4.22 29.15 8.02
C ILE A 2 5.70 29.53 8.02
N GLY A 3 6.25 29.85 9.20
CA GLY A 3 7.68 29.77 9.53
C GLY A 3 8.60 30.93 9.11
N SER A 4 9.01 31.73 10.10
CA SER A 4 10.04 32.79 10.06
C SER A 4 11.50 32.29 10.02
N LYS A 5 11.76 31.06 9.54
CA LYS A 5 13.12 30.47 9.57
C LYS A 5 13.84 30.69 8.25
N SER A 6 15.10 31.12 8.31
CA SER A 6 15.94 31.31 7.12
C SER A 6 16.30 29.96 6.47
N LEU A 7 16.66 29.99 5.18
CA LEU A 7 17.13 28.81 4.45
C LEU A 7 18.24 28.06 5.22
N GLY A 8 19.22 28.77 5.78
CA GLY A 8 20.30 28.17 6.58
C GLY A 8 19.83 27.53 7.89
N GLN A 9 18.79 28.05 8.53
CA GLN A 9 18.18 27.43 9.72
C GLN A 9 17.41 26.16 9.36
N TRP A 10 16.72 26.16 8.22
CA TRP A 10 16.09 24.94 7.68
C TRP A 10 17.12 23.89 7.29
N SER A 11 18.20 24.27 6.60
CA SER A 11 19.31 23.36 6.26
C SER A 11 19.94 22.74 7.50
N LYS A 12 20.15 23.53 8.56
CA LYS A 12 20.71 23.05 9.83
C LYS A 12 19.75 22.10 10.57
N LEU A 13 18.45 22.41 10.60
CA LEU A 13 17.44 21.55 11.23
C LEU A 13 17.25 20.24 10.48
N VAL A 14 17.21 20.29 9.14
CA VAL A 14 17.18 19.10 8.28
C VAL A 14 18.46 18.29 8.46
N GLY A 15 19.62 18.94 8.46
CA GLY A 15 20.91 18.28 8.67
C GLY A 15 21.03 17.61 10.03
N LEU A 16 20.61 18.28 11.11
CA LEU A 16 20.58 17.70 12.46
C LEU A 16 19.54 16.58 12.58
N GLY A 17 18.38 16.73 11.95
CA GLY A 17 17.35 15.68 11.90
C GLY A 17 17.84 14.44 11.16
N LEU A 18 18.45 14.61 9.99
CA LEU A 18 19.05 13.52 9.22
C LEU A 18 20.21 12.87 9.96
N GLY A 19 21.11 13.67 10.55
CA GLY A 19 22.21 13.16 11.37
C GLY A 19 21.71 12.36 12.57
N GLY A 20 20.69 12.86 13.28
CA GLY A 20 20.06 12.16 14.38
C GLY A 20 19.42 10.83 13.94
N LEU A 21 18.72 10.82 12.80
CA LEU A 21 18.15 9.58 12.24
C LEU A 21 19.22 8.55 11.88
N ILE A 22 20.34 8.99 11.30
CA ILE A 22 21.48 8.11 10.97
C ILE A 22 22.07 7.50 12.24
N VAL A 23 22.26 8.31 13.29
CA VAL A 23 22.79 7.83 14.58
C VAL A 23 21.83 6.81 15.20
N VAL A 24 20.52 7.11 15.23
CA VAL A 24 19.51 6.19 15.76
C VAL A 24 19.48 4.89 14.95
N ALA A 25 19.50 4.98 13.61
CA ALA A 25 19.57 3.80 12.75
C ALA A 25 20.84 2.98 13.03
N GLY A 26 21.99 3.63 13.16
CA GLY A 26 23.26 2.97 13.52
C GLY A 26 23.18 2.25 14.86
N ILE A 27 22.60 2.88 15.88
CA ILE A 27 22.39 2.25 17.20
C ILE A 27 21.48 1.03 17.08
N LEU A 28 20.37 1.13 16.32
CA LEU A 28 19.44 0.02 16.13
C LEU A 28 20.09 -1.16 15.39
N ILE A 29 20.89 -0.88 14.36
CA ILE A 29 21.64 -1.91 13.62
C ILE A 29 22.67 -2.59 14.53
N LEU A 30 23.44 -1.81 15.29
CA LEU A 30 24.42 -2.37 16.24
C LEU A 30 23.75 -3.18 17.35
N ALA A 31 22.60 -2.72 17.85
CA ALA A 31 21.81 -3.47 18.82
C ALA A 31 21.28 -4.78 18.22
N ALA A 32 20.75 -4.76 16.99
CA ALA A 32 20.30 -5.95 16.28
C ALA A 32 21.45 -6.95 16.08
N ARG A 33 22.63 -6.47 15.67
CA ARG A 33 23.85 -7.29 15.54
C ARG A 33 24.35 -7.81 16.89
N GLY A 34 24.15 -7.06 17.96
CA GLY A 34 24.41 -7.54 19.32
C GLY A 34 23.48 -8.71 19.68
N VAL A 35 22.18 -8.59 19.38
CA VAL A 35 21.19 -9.65 19.62
C VAL A 35 21.55 -10.94 18.89
N THR A 36 22.06 -10.87 17.65
CA THR A 36 22.46 -12.07 16.89
C THR A 36 23.65 -12.81 17.50
N THR A 37 24.39 -12.21 18.44
CA THR A 37 25.50 -12.88 19.16
C THR A 37 25.09 -13.51 20.48
N LEU A 38 23.84 -13.32 20.93
CA LEU A 38 23.37 -13.89 22.19
C LEU A 38 23.19 -15.42 22.06
N PRO A 39 23.48 -16.20 23.13
CA PRO A 39 23.28 -17.64 23.12
C PRO A 39 21.84 -18.02 22.72
N GLY A 40 21.67 -18.96 21.80
CA GLY A 40 20.37 -19.43 21.32
C GLY A 40 19.84 -18.67 20.09
N VAL A 41 20.33 -17.46 19.80
CA VAL A 41 19.90 -16.70 18.62
C VAL A 41 20.49 -17.25 17.32
N PRO A 42 21.80 -17.58 17.23
CA PRO A 42 22.35 -18.24 16.05
C PRO A 42 21.63 -19.55 15.72
N GLU A 43 21.38 -20.41 16.71
CA GLU A 43 20.68 -21.69 16.53
C GLU A 43 19.22 -21.47 16.12
N PHE A 44 18.58 -20.41 16.63
CA PHE A 44 17.25 -20.01 16.20
C PHE A 44 17.23 -19.58 14.73
N LEU A 45 18.20 -18.78 14.29
CA LEU A 45 18.32 -18.32 12.90
C LEU A 45 18.67 -19.47 11.93
N GLU A 46 19.45 -20.46 12.37
CA GLU A 46 19.69 -21.68 11.59
C GLU A 46 18.43 -22.55 11.46
N ARG A 47 17.66 -22.68 12.55
CA ARG A 47 16.41 -23.44 12.55
C ARG A 47 15.30 -22.75 11.76
N TYR A 48 15.27 -21.43 11.76
CA TYR A 48 14.28 -20.60 11.10
C TYR A 48 14.99 -19.58 10.21
N PRO A 49 15.34 -19.95 8.96
CA PRO A 49 16.17 -19.12 8.10
C PRO A 49 15.47 -17.84 7.60
N GLY A 50 14.17 -17.69 7.83
CA GLY A 50 13.39 -16.53 7.40
C GLY A 50 12.23 -16.89 6.47
N GLU A 51 12.16 -18.14 6.02
CA GLU A 51 11.15 -18.67 5.11
C GLU A 51 10.84 -20.14 5.43
N TYR A 52 9.78 -20.65 4.81
CA TYR A 52 9.42 -22.06 4.89
C TYR A 52 8.80 -22.50 3.56
N HIS A 53 8.85 -23.80 3.28
CA HIS A 53 8.38 -24.35 2.01
C HIS A 53 6.85 -24.20 1.86
N ILE A 54 6.44 -23.61 0.74
CA ILE A 54 5.02 -23.50 0.38
C ILE A 54 4.55 -24.78 -0.34
N PRO A 55 3.24 -25.07 -0.39
CA PRO A 55 2.75 -26.28 -1.07
C PRO A 55 3.16 -26.37 -2.55
N ASP A 56 3.50 -27.58 -3.00
CA ASP A 56 4.02 -27.85 -4.36
C ASP A 56 3.03 -27.57 -5.50
N PHE A 57 1.74 -27.38 -5.19
CA PHE A 57 0.72 -27.04 -6.19
C PHE A 57 0.82 -25.57 -6.66
N VAL A 58 1.66 -24.76 -6.01
CA VAL A 58 1.80 -23.34 -6.34
C VAL A 58 2.86 -23.17 -7.41
N ASP A 59 2.44 -22.72 -8.58
CA ASP A 59 3.37 -22.40 -9.67
C ASP A 59 4.27 -21.21 -9.27
N PRO A 60 5.60 -21.30 -9.54
CA PRO A 60 6.51 -20.19 -9.30
C PRO A 60 6.26 -19.03 -10.28
N GLY A 61 6.74 -17.86 -9.90
CA GLY A 61 6.68 -16.65 -10.69
C GLY A 61 5.40 -15.83 -10.50
N PHE A 62 5.26 -14.83 -11.36
CA PHE A 62 4.24 -13.79 -11.21
C PHE A 62 3.29 -13.81 -12.41
N PRO A 63 2.15 -14.52 -12.29
CA PRO A 63 1.14 -14.56 -13.34
C PRO A 63 0.76 -13.18 -13.85
N GLY A 64 0.36 -13.08 -15.12
CA GLY A 64 -0.03 -11.80 -15.72
C GLY A 64 -1.05 -11.03 -14.87
N TRP A 65 -1.98 -11.74 -14.22
CA TRP A 65 -2.98 -11.15 -13.34
C TRP A 65 -2.45 -10.58 -12.03
N VAL A 66 -1.41 -11.16 -11.45
CA VAL A 66 -0.74 -10.55 -10.30
C VAL A 66 -0.13 -9.21 -10.73
N ARG A 67 0.51 -9.20 -11.91
CA ARG A 67 1.25 -8.03 -12.40
C ARG A 67 0.35 -6.86 -12.76
N TRP A 68 -0.74 -7.09 -13.52
CA TRP A 68 -1.63 -5.99 -13.89
C TRP A 68 -2.49 -5.51 -12.71
N THR A 69 -2.92 -6.40 -11.79
CA THR A 69 -3.64 -5.96 -10.57
C THR A 69 -2.73 -5.15 -9.66
N HIS A 70 -1.45 -5.52 -9.57
CA HIS A 70 -0.43 -4.77 -8.85
C HIS A 70 -0.22 -3.38 -9.44
N PHE A 71 -0.06 -3.26 -10.77
CA PHE A 71 0.00 -1.97 -11.44
C PHE A 71 -1.23 -1.10 -11.15
N LEU A 72 -2.44 -1.65 -11.29
CA LEU A 72 -3.68 -0.95 -10.98
C LEU A 72 -3.73 -0.52 -9.50
N ASN A 73 -3.25 -1.34 -8.57
CA ASN A 73 -3.16 -0.97 -7.16
C ASN A 73 -2.24 0.24 -6.94
N ILE A 74 -1.08 0.30 -7.60
CA ILE A 74 -0.21 1.49 -7.53
C ILE A 74 -0.95 2.72 -8.06
N PHE A 75 -1.56 2.59 -9.23
CA PHE A 75 -2.31 3.67 -9.88
C PHE A 75 -3.43 4.20 -8.98
N PHE A 76 -4.27 3.32 -8.45
CA PHE A 76 -5.38 3.70 -7.57
C PHE A 76 -4.89 4.25 -6.25
N MET A 77 -3.92 3.63 -5.58
CA MET A 77 -3.45 4.09 -4.27
C MET A 77 -2.91 5.53 -4.32
N VAL A 78 -2.15 5.90 -5.35
CA VAL A 78 -1.66 7.28 -5.53
C VAL A 78 -2.82 8.27 -5.61
N LEU A 79 -3.86 7.95 -6.38
CA LEU A 79 -5.01 8.82 -6.57
C LEU A 79 -5.97 8.84 -5.37
N ILE A 80 -6.19 7.70 -4.72
CA ILE A 80 -7.03 7.54 -3.52
C ILE A 80 -6.41 8.29 -2.34
N ILE A 81 -5.12 8.10 -2.06
CA ILE A 81 -4.42 8.81 -0.98
C ILE A 81 -4.51 10.32 -1.19
N ARG A 82 -4.22 10.79 -2.41
CA ARG A 82 -4.30 12.21 -2.75
C ARG A 82 -5.72 12.77 -2.57
N SER A 83 -6.71 12.11 -3.15
CA SER A 83 -8.10 12.56 -3.08
C SER A 83 -8.64 12.51 -1.64
N GLY A 84 -8.25 11.52 -0.85
CA GLY A 84 -8.58 11.43 0.58
C GLY A 84 -8.00 12.57 1.40
N LEU A 85 -6.74 12.94 1.16
CA LEU A 85 -6.13 14.14 1.77
C LEU A 85 -6.85 15.42 1.35
N GLN A 86 -7.25 15.53 0.08
CA GLN A 86 -8.03 16.68 -0.39
C GLN A 86 -9.40 16.76 0.28
N VAL A 87 -10.12 15.64 0.43
CA VAL A 87 -11.40 15.57 1.15
C VAL A 87 -11.23 15.99 2.61
N ARG A 88 -10.13 15.58 3.26
CA ARG A 88 -9.85 15.92 4.67
C ARG A 88 -9.50 17.40 4.88
N HIS A 89 -8.74 18.01 3.98
CA HIS A 89 -8.14 19.33 4.20
C HIS A 89 -8.80 20.47 3.42
N GLN A 90 -9.49 20.21 2.31
CA GLN A 90 -10.10 21.26 1.50
C GLN A 90 -11.48 21.65 2.02
N GLN A 91 -11.55 22.73 2.80
CA GLN A 91 -12.82 23.29 3.29
C GLN A 91 -13.69 23.88 2.17
N LYS A 92 -13.06 24.40 1.10
CA LYS A 92 -13.74 25.03 -0.05
C LYS A 92 -13.38 24.26 -1.32
N PRO A 93 -14.17 23.23 -1.70
CA PRO A 93 -13.87 22.47 -2.90
C PRO A 93 -14.05 23.33 -4.16
N PRO A 94 -13.28 23.06 -5.22
CA PRO A 94 -13.27 23.87 -6.45
C PRO A 94 -14.53 23.69 -7.30
N ALA A 95 -15.18 22.53 -7.18
CA ALA A 95 -16.42 22.20 -7.86
C ALA A 95 -17.21 21.20 -7.03
N PHE A 96 -18.50 21.08 -7.37
CA PHE A 96 -19.42 20.16 -6.73
C PHE A 96 -20.09 19.27 -7.77
N TYR A 97 -20.34 18.03 -7.38
CA TYR A 97 -21.04 17.02 -8.16
C TYR A 97 -22.41 16.74 -7.56
N THR A 98 -23.43 16.64 -8.41
CA THR A 98 -24.78 16.20 -8.06
C THR A 98 -25.17 15.00 -8.94
N PRO A 99 -25.61 13.86 -8.37
CA PRO A 99 -26.02 12.69 -9.16
C PRO A 99 -27.21 12.97 -10.10
N LYS A 100 -27.27 12.29 -11.26
CA LYS A 100 -28.40 12.40 -12.22
C LYS A 100 -29.75 12.00 -11.64
N ASN A 101 -29.78 10.93 -10.84
CA ASN A 101 -31.02 10.33 -10.33
C ASN A 101 -31.49 10.92 -8.99
N GLY A 102 -31.07 12.16 -8.68
CA GLY A 102 -31.26 12.75 -7.36
C GLY A 102 -30.27 12.21 -6.32
N GLY A 103 -30.06 12.97 -5.25
CA GLY A 103 -29.10 12.65 -4.20
C GLY A 103 -28.41 13.89 -3.64
N LYS A 104 -27.54 13.70 -2.66
CA LYS A 104 -26.83 14.79 -2.01
C LYS A 104 -25.73 15.34 -2.92
N LYS A 105 -25.63 16.68 -2.98
CA LYS A 105 -24.51 17.38 -3.60
C LYS A 105 -23.23 17.13 -2.79
N ILE A 106 -22.18 16.65 -3.45
CA ILE A 106 -20.87 16.34 -2.84
C ILE A 106 -19.75 17.12 -3.52
N SER A 107 -18.58 17.22 -2.89
CA SER A 107 -17.42 17.82 -3.53
C SER A 107 -16.93 16.93 -4.69
N ILE A 108 -16.32 17.55 -5.71
CA ILE A 108 -15.72 16.81 -6.82
C ILE A 108 -14.61 15.85 -6.35
N ASN A 109 -13.90 16.19 -5.27
CA ASN A 109 -12.87 15.32 -4.71
C ASN A 109 -13.45 14.12 -3.99
N LEU A 110 -14.59 14.27 -3.29
CA LEU A 110 -15.28 13.15 -2.65
C LEU A 110 -15.83 12.21 -3.72
N TRP A 111 -16.42 12.76 -4.80
CA TRP A 111 -16.83 11.97 -5.94
C TRP A 111 -15.66 11.17 -6.53
N LEU A 112 -14.52 11.83 -6.80
CA LEU A 112 -13.33 11.18 -7.32
C LEU A 112 -12.84 10.06 -6.39
N HIS A 113 -12.69 10.35 -5.09
CA HIS A 113 -12.22 9.40 -4.09
C HIS A 113 -13.09 8.13 -4.10
N THR A 114 -14.40 8.31 -3.94
CA THR A 114 -15.34 7.18 -3.91
C THR A 114 -15.41 6.44 -5.25
N SER A 115 -15.28 7.12 -6.39
CA SER A 115 -15.22 6.45 -7.70
C SER A 115 -13.96 5.60 -7.85
N LEU A 116 -12.80 6.10 -7.41
CA LEU A 116 -11.56 5.34 -7.41
C LEU A 116 -11.62 4.16 -6.43
N ASP A 117 -12.23 4.34 -5.26
CA ASP A 117 -12.43 3.27 -4.28
C ASP A 117 -13.23 2.12 -4.89
N LEU A 118 -14.30 2.41 -5.64
CA LEU A 118 -15.09 1.37 -6.32
C LEU A 118 -14.25 0.59 -7.35
N LEU A 119 -13.44 1.28 -8.16
CA LEU A 119 -12.56 0.63 -9.14
C LEU A 119 -11.47 -0.19 -8.47
N TRP A 120 -10.92 0.32 -7.37
CA TRP A 120 -9.92 -0.37 -6.56
C TRP A 120 -10.50 -1.62 -5.88
N LEU A 121 -11.72 -1.54 -5.34
CA LEU A 121 -12.42 -2.68 -4.78
C LEU A 121 -12.76 -3.72 -5.85
N ALA A 122 -13.17 -3.30 -7.05
CA ALA A 122 -13.38 -4.22 -8.17
C ALA A 122 -12.08 -4.93 -8.56
N ASN A 123 -10.96 -4.22 -8.67
CA ASN A 123 -9.63 -4.80 -8.88
C ASN A 123 -9.26 -5.79 -7.76
N GLY A 124 -9.54 -5.44 -6.50
CA GLY A 124 -9.33 -6.30 -5.33
C GLY A 124 -10.16 -7.58 -5.37
N VAL A 125 -11.44 -7.50 -5.77
CA VAL A 125 -12.29 -8.70 -5.93
C VAL A 125 -11.73 -9.60 -7.02
N VAL A 126 -11.35 -9.05 -8.19
CA VAL A 126 -10.74 -9.85 -9.26
C VAL A 126 -9.44 -10.48 -8.79
N PHE A 127 -8.58 -9.73 -8.10
CA PHE A 127 -7.36 -10.25 -7.50
C PHE A 127 -7.62 -11.42 -6.56
N VAL A 128 -8.54 -11.27 -5.60
CA VAL A 128 -8.87 -12.31 -4.63
C VAL A 128 -9.44 -13.55 -5.31
N VAL A 129 -10.35 -13.39 -6.28
CA VAL A 129 -10.91 -14.53 -7.03
C VAL A 129 -9.81 -15.29 -7.77
N LEU A 130 -8.95 -14.58 -8.53
CA LEU A 130 -7.87 -15.22 -9.26
C LEU A 130 -6.85 -15.86 -8.33
N LEU A 131 -6.53 -15.21 -7.21
CA LEU A 131 -5.63 -15.71 -6.18
C LEU A 131 -6.06 -17.09 -5.64
N PHE A 132 -7.36 -17.26 -5.35
CA PHE A 132 -7.88 -18.55 -4.87
C PHE A 132 -8.04 -19.57 -5.98
N VAL A 133 -8.58 -19.17 -7.15
CA VAL A 133 -8.80 -20.08 -8.28
C VAL A 133 -7.49 -20.65 -8.82
N SER A 134 -6.42 -19.87 -8.84
CA SER A 134 -5.11 -20.32 -9.36
C SER A 134 -4.22 -20.98 -8.29
N GLY A 135 -4.69 -21.14 -7.04
CA GLY A 135 -3.86 -21.68 -5.95
C GLY A 135 -2.79 -20.72 -5.39
N HIS A 136 -2.60 -19.54 -5.98
CA HIS A 136 -1.57 -18.59 -5.56
C HIS A 136 -1.82 -17.96 -4.17
N TRP A 137 -3.00 -18.19 -3.57
CA TRP A 137 -3.32 -17.77 -2.20
C TRP A 137 -2.28 -18.24 -1.18
N ALA A 138 -1.71 -19.43 -1.36
CA ALA A 138 -0.70 -20.00 -0.47
C ALA A 138 0.62 -19.21 -0.45
N ARG A 139 0.86 -18.31 -1.43
CA ARG A 139 2.01 -17.40 -1.41
C ARG A 139 1.85 -16.25 -0.42
N ILE A 140 0.62 -15.85 -0.08
CA ILE A 140 0.36 -14.68 0.79
C ILE A 140 -0.49 -14.99 2.02
N VAL A 141 -1.00 -16.21 2.14
CA VAL A 141 -1.69 -16.70 3.33
C VAL A 141 -0.79 -17.72 4.00
N PRO A 142 -0.48 -17.59 5.29
CA PRO A 142 0.31 -18.58 5.99
C PRO A 142 -0.31 -19.97 5.92
N THR A 143 0.50 -20.94 5.51
CA THR A 143 0.15 -22.36 5.37
C THR A 143 0.77 -23.21 6.49
N SER A 144 1.66 -22.63 7.30
CA SER A 144 2.30 -23.26 8.45
C SER A 144 2.48 -22.25 9.59
N TRP A 145 2.47 -22.76 10.83
CA TRP A 145 2.80 -21.97 12.02
C TRP A 145 4.28 -21.55 12.07
N GLU A 146 5.14 -22.16 11.25
CA GLU A 146 6.54 -21.75 11.07
C GLU A 146 6.69 -20.32 10.54
N VAL A 147 5.63 -19.73 10.00
CA VAL A 147 5.63 -18.33 9.54
C VAL A 147 6.04 -17.36 10.66
N PHE A 148 5.63 -17.59 11.92
CA PHE A 148 5.88 -16.64 13.00
C PHE A 148 7.35 -16.61 13.44
N PRO A 149 7.99 -17.75 13.76
CA PRO A 149 9.42 -17.74 14.07
C PRO A 149 10.26 -17.30 12.87
N ASN A 150 9.94 -17.73 11.65
CA ASN A 150 10.65 -17.27 10.45
C ASN A 150 10.48 -15.76 10.20
N ALA A 151 9.30 -15.18 10.46
CA ALA A 151 9.11 -13.74 10.32
C ALA A 151 9.94 -12.95 11.34
N LEU A 152 10.13 -13.49 12.55
CA LEU A 152 11.02 -12.92 13.55
C LEU A 152 12.48 -12.97 13.09
N SER A 153 12.93 -14.11 12.54
CA SER A 153 14.26 -14.24 11.94
C SER A 153 14.48 -13.24 10.81
N ALA A 154 13.54 -13.16 9.87
CA ALA A 154 13.60 -12.22 8.75
C ALA A 154 13.64 -10.76 9.25
N ALA A 155 12.82 -10.41 10.25
CA ALA A 155 12.84 -9.07 10.84
C ALA A 155 14.19 -8.72 11.48
N LEU A 156 14.82 -9.69 12.17
CA LEU A 156 16.15 -9.50 12.76
C LEU A 156 17.22 -9.34 11.67
N GLN A 157 17.18 -10.17 10.63
CA GLN A 157 18.06 -10.08 9.46
C GLN A 157 17.92 -8.73 8.73
N TYR A 158 16.69 -8.23 8.55
CA TYR A 158 16.48 -6.89 8.03
C TYR A 158 17.07 -5.82 8.98
N ALA A 159 16.93 -5.98 10.29
CA ALA A 159 17.48 -5.02 11.26
C ALA A 159 19.02 -5.03 11.29
N THR A 160 19.69 -6.14 10.98
CA THR A 160 21.17 -6.24 10.91
C THR A 160 21.76 -5.76 9.59
N MET A 161 20.91 -5.43 8.60
CA MET A 161 21.26 -5.19 7.19
C MET A 161 21.89 -6.40 6.50
N GLU A 162 21.65 -7.60 7.01
CA GLU A 162 22.02 -8.85 6.38
C GLU A 162 20.75 -9.41 5.73
N TRP A 163 20.43 -8.92 4.54
CA TRP A 163 19.15 -9.26 3.90
C TRP A 163 19.02 -10.78 3.70
N PRO A 164 17.84 -11.36 3.99
CA PRO A 164 17.59 -12.77 3.72
C PRO A 164 17.88 -13.09 2.25
N MET A 165 18.40 -14.29 1.99
CA MET A 165 18.39 -14.85 0.63
C MET A 165 16.92 -15.08 0.25
N GLU A 166 16.34 -14.15 -0.51
CA GLU A 166 14.96 -14.23 -0.98
C GLU A 166 14.92 -14.85 -2.38
N ASP A 167 14.26 -16.00 -2.54
CA ASP A 167 13.80 -16.46 -3.85
C ASP A 167 12.33 -16.07 -4.06
N ALA A 168 12.08 -14.76 -4.14
CA ALA A 168 10.73 -14.20 -4.33
C ALA A 168 10.05 -14.68 -5.62
N TRP A 169 10.77 -15.33 -6.55
CA TRP A 169 10.15 -16.01 -7.68
C TRP A 169 9.32 -17.20 -7.19
N VAL A 170 9.85 -18.00 -6.28
CA VAL A 170 9.21 -19.19 -5.72
C VAL A 170 8.31 -18.82 -4.53
N ASN A 171 8.86 -18.20 -3.49
CA ASN A 171 8.16 -17.90 -2.24
C ASN A 171 8.65 -16.59 -1.63
N TYR A 172 7.75 -15.89 -0.95
CA TYR A 172 8.15 -14.74 -0.15
C TYR A 172 8.73 -15.23 1.17
N ASN A 173 9.62 -14.43 1.77
CA ASN A 173 9.99 -14.68 3.16
C ASN A 173 8.77 -14.48 4.08
N ALA A 174 8.82 -15.05 5.27
CA ALA A 174 7.68 -15.10 6.17
C ALA A 174 7.21 -13.70 6.64
N LEU A 175 8.13 -12.74 6.78
CA LEU A 175 7.77 -11.37 7.13
C LEU A 175 6.99 -10.68 6.01
N GLN A 176 7.45 -10.82 4.76
CA GLN A 176 6.74 -10.34 3.58
C GLN A 176 5.37 -11.00 3.44
N GLN A 177 5.29 -12.33 3.61
CA GLN A 177 4.02 -13.07 3.54
C GLN A 177 3.00 -12.55 4.56
N LEU A 178 3.39 -12.36 5.83
CA LEU A 178 2.52 -11.79 6.85
C LEU A 178 2.09 -10.36 6.50
N MET A 179 3.00 -9.54 5.99
CA MET A 179 2.67 -8.17 5.57
C MET A 179 1.67 -8.16 4.41
N TYR A 180 1.83 -9.03 3.41
CA TYR A 180 0.88 -9.15 2.31
C TYR A 180 -0.46 -9.69 2.76
N PHE A 181 -0.49 -10.65 3.69
CA PHE A 181 -1.71 -11.11 4.33
C PHE A 181 -2.46 -9.95 5.00
N ILE A 182 -1.76 -9.17 5.84
CA ILE A 182 -2.32 -8.03 6.56
C ILE A 182 -2.85 -7.00 5.56
N VAL A 183 -2.09 -6.64 4.54
CA VAL A 183 -2.48 -5.63 3.55
C VAL A 183 -3.73 -6.06 2.79
N VAL A 184 -3.77 -7.30 2.30
CA VAL A 184 -4.85 -7.81 1.44
C VAL A 184 -6.10 -8.17 2.23
N PHE A 185 -5.96 -8.89 3.35
CA PHE A 185 -7.09 -9.49 4.06
C PHE A 185 -7.52 -8.75 5.34
N ILE A 186 -6.75 -7.75 5.78
CA ILE A 186 -7.09 -6.97 6.99
C ILE A 186 -7.22 -5.48 6.63
N ALA A 187 -6.15 -4.84 6.18
CA ALA A 187 -6.11 -3.40 5.96
C ALA A 187 -7.05 -2.96 4.83
N ALA A 188 -7.07 -3.69 3.71
CA ALA A 188 -7.94 -3.37 2.59
C ALA A 188 -9.44 -3.53 2.93
N PRO A 189 -9.89 -4.65 3.53
CA PRO A 189 -11.26 -4.76 4.03
C PRO A 189 -11.60 -3.70 5.09
N LEU A 190 -10.68 -3.38 6.00
CA LEU A 190 -10.88 -2.34 6.99
C LEU A 190 -11.10 -0.96 6.35
N ALA A 191 -10.33 -0.62 5.32
CA ALA A 191 -10.50 0.60 4.53
C ALA A 191 -11.86 0.61 3.80
N ALA A 192 -12.28 -0.52 3.23
CA ALA A 192 -13.57 -0.66 2.56
C ALA A 192 -14.75 -0.44 3.53
N ILE A 193 -14.74 -1.13 4.68
CA ILE A 193 -15.78 -1.05 5.71
C ILE A 193 -15.91 0.38 6.24
N THR A 194 -14.77 1.00 6.57
CA THR A 194 -14.75 2.37 7.07
C THR A 194 -15.10 3.40 5.99
N GLY A 195 -14.72 3.16 4.72
CA GLY A 195 -15.09 3.99 3.58
C GLY A 195 -16.60 3.98 3.31
N VAL A 196 -17.21 2.79 3.26
CA VAL A 196 -18.68 2.63 3.08
C VAL A 196 -19.44 3.37 4.18
N ARG A 197 -18.96 3.30 5.43
CA ARG A 197 -19.58 4.02 6.56
C ARG A 197 -19.58 5.53 6.41
N MET A 198 -18.56 6.08 5.76
CA MET A 198 -18.42 7.53 5.51
C MET A 198 -19.03 7.96 4.18
N SER A 199 -19.43 7.02 3.32
CA SER A 199 -20.05 7.28 2.03
C SER A 199 -21.49 7.79 2.18
N GLU A 200 -22.02 8.40 1.11
CA GLU A 200 -23.43 8.81 1.05
C GLU A 200 -24.40 7.62 0.86
N TRP A 201 -23.89 6.41 0.63
CA TRP A 201 -24.70 5.18 0.53
C TRP A 201 -25.05 4.57 1.88
N TRP A 202 -24.45 5.04 2.97
CA TRP A 202 -24.78 4.55 4.31
C TRP A 202 -26.20 4.96 4.72
N PRO A 203 -27.04 4.03 5.23
CA PRO A 203 -28.43 4.33 5.59
C PRO A 203 -28.50 5.31 6.77
N LYS A 204 -29.20 6.43 6.55
CA LYS A 204 -29.34 7.51 7.55
C LYS A 204 -30.29 7.14 8.69
N ASP A 205 -31.35 6.41 8.36
CA ASP A 205 -32.44 6.11 9.30
C ASP A 205 -32.24 4.79 10.07
N ALA A 206 -31.06 4.17 9.97
CA ALA A 206 -30.71 2.94 10.68
C ALA A 206 -30.15 3.23 12.10
N SER A 207 -31.02 3.58 13.05
CA SER A 207 -30.66 4.03 14.40
C SER A 207 -29.75 3.05 15.16
N THR A 208 -30.09 1.76 15.19
CA THR A 208 -29.28 0.70 15.85
C THR A 208 -27.90 0.59 15.23
N LEU A 209 -27.83 0.55 13.90
CA LEU A 209 -26.57 0.42 13.16
C LEU A 209 -25.68 1.65 13.34
N ASN A 210 -26.26 2.85 13.33
CA ASN A 210 -25.55 4.11 13.56
C ASN A 210 -25.01 4.26 14.98
N LYS A 211 -25.66 3.63 15.97
CA LYS A 211 -25.21 3.59 17.36
C LYS A 211 -24.05 2.60 17.55
N ILE A 212 -24.13 1.41 16.95
CA ILE A 212 -23.08 0.38 17.04
C ILE A 212 -21.83 0.83 16.27
N TYR A 213 -22.02 1.41 15.08
CA TYR A 213 -20.92 1.87 14.25
C TYR A 213 -21.06 3.36 13.92
N PRO A 214 -20.55 4.25 14.80
CA PRO A 214 -20.69 5.69 14.62
C PRO A 214 -19.63 6.24 13.63
N ALA A 215 -20.01 7.27 12.86
CA ALA A 215 -19.12 7.87 11.86
C ALA A 215 -17.78 8.42 12.42
N PRO A 216 -17.72 8.99 13.64
CA PRO A 216 -16.45 9.34 14.28
C PRO A 216 -15.48 8.16 14.43
N LEU A 217 -15.99 6.97 14.81
CA LEU A 217 -15.17 5.76 14.93
C LEU A 217 -14.62 5.34 13.56
N ALA A 218 -15.46 5.34 12.52
CA ALA A 218 -14.99 5.05 11.17
C ALA A 218 -13.87 5.98 10.70
N ARG A 219 -13.99 7.30 10.96
CA ARG A 219 -12.92 8.26 10.67
C ARG A 219 -11.64 8.01 11.47
N ALA A 220 -11.79 7.67 12.75
CA ALA A 220 -10.68 7.38 13.65
C ALA A 220 -9.90 6.13 13.24
N ILE A 221 -10.53 5.20 12.52
CA ILE A 221 -9.88 4.00 11.96
C ILE A 221 -9.37 4.26 10.55
N HIS A 222 -10.19 4.84 9.67
CA HIS A 222 -9.89 4.99 8.24
C HIS A 222 -8.60 5.78 7.99
N PHE A 223 -8.39 6.88 8.74
CA PHE A 223 -7.21 7.71 8.54
C PHE A 223 -5.91 7.00 8.96
N PRO A 224 -5.81 6.35 10.14
CA PRO A 224 -4.71 5.45 10.44
C PRO A 224 -4.51 4.32 9.43
N THR A 225 -5.57 3.72 8.89
CA THR A 225 -5.44 2.71 7.83
C THR A 225 -4.78 3.27 6.57
N MET A 226 -5.12 4.50 6.17
CA MET A 226 -4.42 5.19 5.07
C MET A 226 -2.94 5.44 5.39
N LEU A 227 -2.62 5.86 6.62
CA LEU A 227 -1.22 6.04 7.05
C LEU A 227 -0.45 4.72 7.05
N PHE A 228 -1.08 3.62 7.45
CA PHE A 228 -0.51 2.28 7.35
C PHE A 228 -0.20 1.90 5.89
N PHE A 229 -1.11 2.15 4.94
CA PHE A 229 -0.82 1.91 3.52
C PHE A 229 0.36 2.76 3.02
N VAL A 230 0.42 4.04 3.39
CA VAL A 230 1.55 4.92 3.03
C VAL A 230 2.85 4.35 3.58
N PHE A 231 2.88 3.99 4.87
CA PHE A 231 4.06 3.39 5.48
C PHE A 231 4.48 2.09 4.79
N PHE A 232 3.53 1.18 4.55
CA PHE A 232 3.78 -0.06 3.83
C PHE A 232 4.36 0.19 2.43
N ILE A 233 3.78 1.11 1.64
CA ILE A 233 4.27 1.45 0.30
C ILE A 233 5.71 1.97 0.37
N LEU A 234 6.02 2.86 1.33
CA LEU A 234 7.37 3.40 1.48
C LEU A 234 8.39 2.31 1.81
N VAL A 235 8.09 1.45 2.78
CA VAL A 235 8.98 0.33 3.15
C VAL A 235 9.10 -0.68 2.01
N HIS A 236 7.98 -1.04 1.38
CA HIS A 236 7.96 -1.98 0.26
C HIS A 236 8.81 -1.50 -0.91
N VAL A 237 8.62 -0.25 -1.35
CA VAL A 237 9.40 0.34 -2.44
C VAL A 237 10.87 0.48 -2.04
N PHE A 238 11.16 0.88 -0.79
CA PHE A 238 12.54 0.91 -0.30
C PHE A 238 13.21 -0.46 -0.45
N LEU A 239 12.58 -1.54 0.03
CA LEU A 239 13.11 -2.90 -0.08
C LEU A 239 13.29 -3.32 -1.53
N VAL A 240 12.31 -3.05 -2.41
CA VAL A 240 12.44 -3.34 -3.84
C VAL A 240 13.72 -2.74 -4.43
N PHE A 241 14.07 -1.52 -4.03
CA PHE A 241 15.27 -0.83 -4.53
C PHE A 241 16.56 -1.32 -3.88
N THR A 242 16.53 -1.76 -2.61
CA THR A 242 17.73 -2.15 -1.87
C THR A 242 18.05 -3.64 -1.88
N THR A 243 17.10 -4.52 -2.21
CA THR A 243 17.29 -5.98 -2.22
C THR A 243 17.43 -6.58 -3.64
N GLY A 244 17.57 -5.74 -4.66
CA GLY A 244 17.80 -6.19 -6.03
C GLY A 244 16.83 -5.58 -7.04
N LEU A 245 16.89 -4.25 -7.22
CA LEU A 245 15.99 -3.46 -8.07
C LEU A 245 15.66 -4.11 -9.42
N ARG A 246 16.68 -4.51 -10.19
CA ARG A 246 16.47 -5.06 -11.55
C ARG A 246 15.74 -6.40 -11.51
N GLN A 247 16.03 -7.24 -10.52
CA GLN A 247 15.39 -8.54 -10.36
C GLN A 247 13.95 -8.40 -9.88
N ASN A 248 13.74 -7.62 -8.82
CA ASN A 248 12.41 -7.36 -8.25
C ASN A 248 11.45 -6.71 -9.27
N LEU A 249 11.95 -5.77 -10.07
CA LEU A 249 11.17 -5.19 -11.17
C LEU A 249 10.99 -6.18 -12.32
N GLY A 250 11.97 -7.05 -12.60
CA GLY A 250 11.86 -8.16 -13.55
C GLY A 250 10.67 -9.07 -13.21
N TYR A 251 10.58 -9.48 -11.96
CA TYR A 251 9.47 -10.29 -11.44
C TYR A 251 8.11 -9.62 -11.66
N MET A 252 7.93 -8.41 -11.13
CA MET A 252 6.61 -7.80 -11.04
C MET A 252 6.18 -7.06 -12.32
N PHE A 253 7.09 -6.44 -13.05
CA PHE A 253 6.74 -5.64 -14.24
C PHE A 253 6.97 -6.39 -15.56
N ALA A 254 7.96 -7.29 -15.62
CA ALA A 254 8.22 -8.08 -16.83
C ALA A 254 7.74 -9.54 -16.74
N GLY A 255 7.55 -10.09 -15.53
CA GLY A 255 7.15 -11.49 -15.36
C GLY A 255 8.27 -12.46 -15.73
N THR A 256 9.53 -12.11 -15.42
CA THR A 256 10.72 -12.92 -15.71
C THR A 256 11.64 -12.97 -14.50
N ASP A 257 12.28 -14.11 -14.31
CA ASP A 257 13.35 -14.36 -13.36
C ASP A 257 14.76 -14.07 -13.90
N VAL A 258 14.85 -13.63 -15.16
CA VAL A 258 16.12 -13.23 -15.77
C VAL A 258 16.43 -11.79 -15.39
N VAL A 259 17.57 -11.58 -14.72
CA VAL A 259 18.07 -10.25 -14.38
C VAL A 259 18.27 -9.43 -15.66
N GLY A 260 17.45 -8.41 -15.87
CA GLY A 260 17.49 -7.60 -17.08
C GLY A 260 16.91 -6.19 -16.91
N TRP A 261 16.79 -5.48 -18.02
CA TRP A 261 16.25 -4.11 -18.05
C TRP A 261 14.75 -4.04 -18.36
N ALA A 262 14.15 -5.14 -18.84
CA ALA A 262 12.74 -5.18 -19.23
C ALA A 262 11.82 -4.73 -18.09
N GLY A 263 12.02 -5.26 -16.88
CA GLY A 263 11.24 -4.88 -15.70
C GLY A 263 11.34 -3.38 -15.38
N LEU A 264 12.54 -2.80 -15.44
CA LEU A 264 12.74 -1.37 -15.21
C LEU A 264 12.05 -0.51 -16.27
N ILE A 265 12.13 -0.88 -17.55
CA ILE A 265 11.48 -0.15 -18.64
C ILE A 265 9.97 -0.14 -18.44
N TRP A 266 9.36 -1.30 -18.16
CA TRP A 266 7.93 -1.41 -17.90
C TRP A 266 7.50 -0.66 -16.63
N PHE A 267 8.32 -0.67 -15.59
CA PHE A 267 8.11 0.16 -14.40
C PHE A 267 8.08 1.66 -14.75
N LEU A 268 9.03 2.15 -15.54
CA LEU A 268 9.07 3.56 -15.94
C LEU A 268 7.85 3.95 -16.78
N ILE A 269 7.41 3.08 -17.71
CA ILE A 269 6.18 3.28 -18.47
C ILE A 269 4.97 3.35 -17.53
N ALA A 270 4.87 2.42 -16.58
CA ALA A 270 3.82 2.44 -15.57
C ALA A 270 3.84 3.74 -14.75
N MET A 271 5.01 4.24 -14.37
CA MET A 271 5.12 5.51 -13.63
C MET A 271 4.68 6.72 -14.47
N VAL A 272 4.96 6.73 -15.78
CA VAL A 272 4.44 7.76 -16.68
C VAL A 272 2.91 7.74 -16.70
N VAL A 273 2.28 6.56 -16.74
CA VAL A 273 0.81 6.43 -16.69
C VAL A 273 0.25 6.92 -15.35
N VAL A 274 0.89 6.56 -14.22
CA VAL A 274 0.50 7.05 -12.89
C VAL A 274 0.58 8.57 -12.81
N VAL A 275 1.68 9.16 -13.29
CA VAL A 275 1.87 10.61 -13.33
C VAL A 275 0.81 11.26 -14.23
N ALA A 276 0.54 10.72 -15.41
CA ALA A 276 -0.51 11.20 -16.30
C ALA A 276 -1.89 11.16 -15.65
N GLY A 277 -2.24 10.05 -14.98
CA GLY A 277 -3.47 9.93 -14.19
C GLY A 277 -3.56 10.95 -13.06
N TRP A 278 -2.44 11.21 -12.38
CA TRP A 278 -2.36 12.24 -11.34
C TRP A 278 -2.61 13.65 -11.89
N PHE A 279 -2.08 13.97 -13.08
CA PHE A 279 -2.40 15.22 -13.76
C PHE A 279 -3.87 15.28 -14.21
N ALA A 280 -4.40 14.18 -14.77
CA ALA A 280 -5.80 14.06 -15.20
C ALA A 280 -6.79 14.20 -14.05
N ALA A 281 -6.41 13.81 -12.83
CA ALA A 281 -7.21 13.95 -11.62
C ALA A 281 -7.36 15.41 -11.11
N ARG A 282 -7.06 16.42 -11.93
CA ARG A 282 -7.35 17.83 -11.63
C ARG A 282 -8.82 18.15 -11.92
N PRO A 283 -9.49 18.98 -11.09
CA PRO A 283 -10.92 19.28 -11.25
C PRO A 283 -11.35 19.71 -12.67
N LEU A 284 -10.52 20.52 -13.35
CA LEU A 284 -10.80 20.98 -14.71
C LEU A 284 -10.90 19.84 -15.74
N LEU A 285 -10.06 18.81 -15.59
CA LEU A 285 -10.04 17.64 -16.48
C LEU A 285 -11.02 16.56 -16.03
N LEU A 286 -11.34 16.51 -14.73
CA LEU A 286 -12.32 15.58 -14.17
C LEU A 286 -13.78 15.99 -14.41
N ALA A 287 -14.07 17.29 -14.49
CA ALA A 287 -15.44 17.77 -14.61
C ALA A 287 -16.21 17.20 -15.83
N PRO A 288 -15.62 17.11 -17.04
CA PRO A 288 -16.28 16.45 -18.18
C PRO A 288 -16.63 14.99 -17.92
N ILE A 289 -15.74 14.23 -17.27
CA ILE A 289 -15.96 12.81 -16.93
C ILE A 289 -17.09 12.70 -15.90
N ALA A 290 -17.04 13.51 -14.84
CA ALA A 290 -18.07 13.52 -13.81
C ALA A 290 -19.46 13.93 -14.37
N ASN A 291 -19.51 14.81 -15.37
CA ASN A 291 -20.76 15.18 -16.07
C ASN A 291 -21.42 14.00 -16.82
N LEU A 292 -20.69 12.92 -17.12
CA LEU A 292 -21.28 11.72 -17.70
C LEU A 292 -22.22 11.01 -16.71
N PHE A 293 -21.97 11.16 -15.40
CA PHE A 293 -22.70 10.47 -14.32
C PHE A 293 -23.62 11.39 -13.51
N GLY A 294 -23.44 12.71 -13.64
CA GLY A 294 -24.11 13.72 -12.83
C GLY A 294 -24.06 15.10 -13.46
N ARG A 295 -24.31 16.13 -12.66
CA ARG A 295 -24.07 17.53 -13.01
C ARG A 295 -22.97 18.09 -12.14
N VAL A 296 -21.93 18.61 -12.77
CA VAL A 296 -20.87 19.37 -12.12
C VAL A 296 -21.23 20.85 -12.18
N SER A 297 -21.18 21.50 -11.02
CA SER A 297 -21.27 22.96 -10.92
C SER A 297 -19.91 23.48 -10.45
N SER A 298 -19.40 24.50 -11.13
CA SER A 298 -18.34 25.30 -10.56
C SER A 298 -18.85 25.96 -9.28
N ARG A 299 -17.91 26.37 -8.44
CA ARG A 299 -18.26 27.34 -7.40
C ARG A 299 -18.78 28.64 -8.02
#